data_AF-A0A8I1U9T9-F1
#
_entry.id   AF-A0A8I1U9T9-F1
#
_cell.length_a   1.000
_cell.length_b   1.000
_cell.length_c   1.000
_cell.angle_alpha   90.00
_cell.angle_beta   90.00
_cell.angle_gamma   90.00
#
_symmetry.space_group_name_H-M   'P 1'
#
loop_
_entity.id
_entity.type
_entity.pdbx_description
1 polymer ?
#
loop_
_entity_poly.entity_id
_entity_poly.type
_entity_poly.pdbx_seq_one_letter_code
_entity_poly.pdbx_strand_id
1 'polypeptide(L)'
;MPRIRSSLIALLLIAAAAPAIAATPSTSKGQISVAQVMEMLDRAGTDKQAGQLLYAYLGGVGESAGVLLNATDAKGKPYVTCSKPMGLDAGLVRDVLTNGAPNNKSWGETAATPLLVNALVSLAGCR
;
A
#
# COMPACT_ATOMS: atom_id res chain seq x y z
N MET A 1 47.96 -3.76 -24.01
CA MET A 1 46.86 -2.85 -23.67
C MET A 1 45.54 -3.61 -23.59
N PRO A 2 45.00 -3.90 -22.39
CA PRO A 2 43.57 -4.18 -22.26
C PRO A 2 42.99 -3.52 -21.00
N ARG A 3 42.52 -2.28 -21.10
CA ARG A 3 41.78 -1.60 -19.99
C ARG A 3 40.47 -0.94 -20.43
N ILE A 4 40.11 -1.06 -21.71
CA ILE A 4 39.02 -0.27 -22.30
C ILE A 4 37.67 -1.01 -22.27
N ARG A 5 37.65 -2.34 -22.12
CA ARG A 5 36.41 -3.12 -22.14
C ARG A 5 35.63 -3.13 -20.82
N SER A 6 36.26 -2.89 -19.67
CA SER A 6 35.55 -2.92 -18.37
C SER A 6 34.73 -1.66 -18.08
N SER A 7 35.02 -0.53 -18.74
CA SER A 7 34.33 0.75 -18.45
C SER A 7 32.93 0.86 -19.07
N LEU A 8 32.61 0.03 -20.06
CA LEU A 8 31.28 0.06 -20.71
C LEU A 8 30.20 -0.63 -19.88
N ILE A 9 30.57 -1.59 -19.02
CA ILE A 9 29.61 -2.31 -18.17
C ILE A 9 29.15 -1.43 -16.99
N ALA A 10 30.02 -0.57 -16.47
CA ALA A 10 29.69 0.32 -15.36
C ALA A 10 28.72 1.47 -15.75
N LEU A 11 28.72 1.90 -17.02
CA LEU A 11 27.83 2.98 -17.47
C LEU A 11 26.39 2.52 -17.74
N LEU A 12 26.18 1.24 -18.04
CA LEU A 12 24.85 0.65 -18.32
C LEU A 12 24.00 0.40 -17.07
N LEU A 13 24.61 0.35 -15.88
CA LEU A 13 23.90 0.10 -14.61
C LEU A 13 23.16 1.33 -14.04
N ILE A 14 23.50 2.54 -14.48
CA ILE A 14 22.91 3.79 -13.94
C ILE A 14 21.55 4.11 -14.59
N ALA A 15 21.24 3.52 -15.75
CA ALA A 15 20.04 3.85 -16.54
C ALA A 15 18.78 3.00 -16.23
N ALA A 16 18.85 2.05 -15.30
CA ALA A 16 17.76 1.09 -15.04
C ALA A 16 16.97 1.33 -13.74
N ALA A 17 17.21 2.43 -13.02
CA ALA A 17 16.33 2.83 -11.92
C ALA A 17 15.07 3.48 -12.51
N ALA A 18 14.09 2.66 -12.92
CA ALA A 18 12.75 3.16 -13.15
C ALA A 18 12.31 3.94 -11.88
N PRO A 19 11.73 5.14 -12.01
CA PRO A 19 11.29 5.90 -10.85
C PRO A 19 10.34 5.02 -10.03
N ALA A 20 10.67 4.83 -8.75
CA ALA A 20 9.77 4.14 -7.84
C ALA A 20 8.45 4.92 -7.79
N ILE A 21 7.37 4.31 -8.29
CA ILE A 21 6.04 4.90 -8.24
C ILE A 21 5.52 4.68 -6.82
N ALA A 22 5.72 5.66 -5.95
CA ALA A 22 5.26 5.64 -4.57
C ALA A 22 4.31 6.80 -4.32
N ALA A 23 3.26 6.52 -3.54
CA ALA A 23 2.29 7.54 -3.20
C ALA A 23 3.01 8.51 -2.26
N THR A 24 3.05 9.80 -2.61
CA THR A 24 3.64 10.79 -1.71
C THR A 24 2.70 11.02 -0.53
N PRO A 25 3.20 11.11 0.71
CA PRO A 25 2.41 11.55 1.85
C PRO A 25 1.58 12.80 1.53
N SER A 26 0.30 12.79 1.90
CA SER A 26 -0.64 13.89 1.62
C SER A 26 -1.29 14.50 2.86
N THR A 27 -1.13 13.87 4.02
CA THR A 27 -1.52 14.48 5.31
C THR A 27 -0.36 15.28 5.90
N SER A 28 -0.68 16.23 6.78
CA SER A 28 0.29 17.01 7.57
C SER A 28 1.26 16.16 8.43
N LYS A 29 0.90 14.90 8.71
CA LYS A 29 1.67 13.96 9.53
C LYS A 29 2.46 12.92 8.73
N GLY A 30 2.59 13.11 7.41
CA GLY A 30 3.38 12.21 6.58
C GLY A 30 2.70 10.88 6.24
N GLN A 31 1.37 10.79 6.34
CA GLN A 31 0.59 9.62 5.90
C GLN A 31 -0.10 9.88 4.56
N ILE A 32 -0.49 8.78 3.89
CA ILE A 32 -1.40 8.80 2.73
C ILE A 32 -2.82 9.07 3.24
N SER A 33 -3.44 10.12 2.71
CA SER A 33 -4.79 10.55 3.07
C SER A 33 -5.87 9.71 2.37
N VAL A 34 -7.08 9.71 2.94
CA VAL A 34 -8.29 9.15 2.31
C VAL A 34 -8.51 9.78 0.92
N ALA A 35 -8.36 11.10 0.81
CA ALA A 35 -8.58 11.82 -0.45
C ALA A 35 -7.68 11.28 -1.57
N GLN A 36 -6.39 11.05 -1.27
CA GLN A 36 -5.44 10.52 -2.25
C GLN A 36 -5.78 9.10 -2.70
N VAL A 37 -6.20 8.22 -1.78
CA VAL A 37 -6.59 6.84 -2.17
C VAL A 37 -7.87 6.84 -3.00
N MET A 38 -8.84 7.68 -2.66
CA MET A 38 -10.08 7.85 -3.44
C MET A 38 -9.77 8.39 -4.84
N GLU A 39 -8.87 9.38 -4.98
CA GLU A 39 -8.44 9.89 -6.28
C GLU A 39 -7.79 8.78 -7.13
N MET A 40 -6.90 7.99 -6.53
CA MET A 40 -6.27 6.87 -7.22
C MET A 40 -7.29 5.82 -7.67
N LEU A 41 -8.27 5.49 -6.83
CA LEU A 41 -9.38 4.58 -7.15
C LEU A 41 -10.23 5.08 -8.33
N ASP A 42 -10.54 6.38 -8.36
CA ASP A 42 -11.37 6.97 -9.40
C ASP A 42 -10.63 7.00 -10.74
N ARG A 43 -9.31 7.20 -10.71
CA ARG A 43 -8.47 7.28 -11.92
C ARG A 43 -7.94 5.93 -12.40
N ALA A 44 -7.92 4.89 -11.56
CA ALA A 44 -7.24 3.62 -11.85
C ALA A 44 -7.70 2.94 -13.16
N GLY A 45 -8.95 3.12 -13.57
CA GLY A 45 -9.48 2.54 -14.81
C GLY A 45 -9.06 3.26 -16.10
N THR A 46 -8.69 4.54 -15.99
CA THR A 46 -8.38 5.41 -17.15
C THR A 46 -6.94 5.89 -17.17
N ASP A 47 -6.26 5.85 -16.03
CA ASP A 47 -4.88 6.29 -15.83
C ASP A 47 -4.04 5.13 -15.29
N LYS A 48 -3.15 4.62 -16.15
CA LYS A 48 -2.27 3.49 -15.81
C LYS A 48 -1.35 3.82 -14.63
N GLN A 49 -0.88 5.07 -14.51
CA GLN A 49 0.01 5.46 -13.42
C GLN A 49 -0.75 5.51 -12.10
N ALA A 50 -1.97 6.07 -12.09
CA ALA A 50 -2.83 6.04 -10.91
C ALA A 50 -3.18 4.61 -10.49
N GLY A 51 -3.47 3.74 -11.46
CA GLY A 51 -3.70 2.31 -11.20
C GLY A 51 -2.48 1.61 -10.60
N GLN A 52 -1.29 1.78 -11.19
CA GLN A 52 -0.05 1.21 -10.65
C GLN A 52 0.25 1.73 -9.23
N LEU A 53 -0.01 3.01 -8.99
CA LEU A 53 0.21 3.62 -7.69
C LEU A 53 -0.78 3.08 -6.63
N LEU A 54 -2.05 2.91 -7.00
CA LEU A 54 -3.04 2.26 -6.15
C LEU A 54 -2.63 0.83 -5.82
N TYR A 55 -2.22 0.05 -6.83
CA TYR A 55 -1.76 -1.33 -6.65
C TYR A 55 -0.56 -1.41 -5.72
N ALA A 56 0.44 -0.54 -5.90
CA ALA A 56 1.61 -0.49 -5.04
C ALA A 56 1.24 -0.13 -3.60
N TYR A 57 0.37 0.87 -3.41
CA TYR A 57 -0.12 1.27 -2.09
C TYR A 57 -0.87 0.13 -1.39
N LEU A 58 -1.88 -0.45 -2.05
CA LEU A 58 -2.70 -1.53 -1.49
C LEU A 58 -1.88 -2.82 -1.28
N GLY A 59 -0.96 -3.14 -2.18
CA GLY A 59 -0.01 -4.24 -2.03
C GLY A 59 0.86 -4.06 -0.80
N GLY A 60 1.46 -2.88 -0.60
CA GLY A 60 2.26 -2.59 0.58
C GLY A 60 1.46 -2.66 1.90
N VAL A 61 0.22 -2.18 1.90
CA VAL A 61 -0.69 -2.31 3.06
C VAL A 61 -1.00 -3.77 3.34
N GLY A 62 -1.38 -4.54 2.31
CA GLY A 62 -1.74 -5.95 2.42
C GLY A 62 -0.56 -6.83 2.87
N GLU A 63 0.62 -6.64 2.30
CA GLU A 63 1.84 -7.37 2.69
C GLU A 63 2.25 -7.05 4.13
N SER A 64 2.23 -5.77 4.52
CA SER A 64 2.56 -5.36 5.88
C SER A 64 1.58 -5.94 6.91
N ALA A 65 0.28 -5.95 6.60
CA ALA A 65 -0.72 -6.62 7.42
C ALA A 65 -0.49 -8.14 7.47
N GLY A 66 -0.15 -8.77 6.34
CA GLY A 66 0.15 -10.20 6.24
C GLY A 66 1.38 -10.61 7.06
N VAL A 67 2.42 -9.77 7.12
CA VAL A 67 3.58 -9.98 7.98
C VAL A 67 3.17 -10.09 9.45
N LEU A 68 2.23 -9.25 9.92
CA LEU A 68 1.73 -9.32 11.30
C LEU A 68 0.99 -10.63 11.59
N LEU A 69 0.30 -11.21 10.60
CA LEU A 69 -0.39 -12.50 10.76
C LEU A 69 0.58 -13.68 10.80
N ASN A 70 1.65 -13.61 10.02
CA ASN A 70 2.67 -14.66 9.97
C ASN A 70 3.73 -14.50 11.06
N ALA A 71 3.71 -13.39 11.80
CA ALA A 71 4.62 -13.18 12.92
C ALA A 71 4.30 -14.17 14.04
N THR A 72 5.33 -14.86 14.51
CA THR A 72 5.24 -15.82 15.61
C THR A 72 6.17 -15.45 16.76
N ASP A 73 5.86 -15.96 17.95
CA ASP A 73 6.82 -15.97 19.04
C ASP A 73 8.01 -16.91 18.75
N ALA A 74 8.97 -16.96 19.67
CA ALA A 74 10.16 -17.82 19.56
C ALA A 74 9.85 -19.32 19.52
N LYS A 75 8.62 -19.74 19.84
CA LYS A 75 8.15 -21.13 19.80
C LYS A 75 7.28 -21.42 18.57
N GLY A 76 7.14 -20.46 17.66
CA GLY A 76 6.33 -20.61 16.45
C GLY A 76 4.83 -20.42 16.68
N LYS A 77 4.39 -19.90 17.84
CA LYS A 77 2.98 -19.58 18.06
C LYS A 77 2.64 -18.25 17.37
N PRO A 78 1.60 -18.19 16.51
CA PRO A 78 1.17 -16.93 15.90
C PRO A 78 0.76 -15.88 16.93
N TYR A 79 1.14 -14.62 16.70
CA TYR A 79 0.67 -13.50 17.51
C TYR A 79 -0.80 -13.14 17.24
N VAL A 80 -1.25 -13.36 16.00
CA VAL A 80 -2.61 -13.08 15.55
C VAL A 80 -3.14 -14.31 14.82
N THR A 81 -4.38 -14.66 15.07
CA THR A 81 -5.08 -15.73 14.35
C THR A 81 -6.32 -15.17 13.67
N CYS A 82 -6.51 -15.44 12.38
CA CYS A 82 -7.67 -14.98 11.63
C CYS A 82 -8.53 -16.15 11.17
N SER A 83 -9.84 -15.94 11.14
CA SER A 83 -10.81 -16.96 10.73
C SER A 83 -10.90 -17.10 9.21
N LYS A 84 -10.46 -16.07 8.47
CA LYS A 84 -10.47 -15.99 7.01
C LYS A 84 -9.19 -15.31 6.50
N PRO A 85 -8.79 -15.54 5.24
CA PRO A 85 -7.76 -14.73 4.61
C PRO A 85 -8.15 -13.25 4.56
N MET A 86 -7.16 -12.37 4.67
CA MET A 86 -7.32 -10.94 4.42
C MET A 86 -7.34 -10.68 2.91
N GLY A 87 -8.16 -9.73 2.48
CA GLY A 87 -8.24 -9.32 1.08
C GLY A 87 -8.77 -7.89 0.96
N LEU A 88 -8.21 -7.15 0.00
CA LEU A 88 -8.70 -5.83 -0.40
C LEU A 88 -9.01 -5.88 -1.90
N ASP A 89 -10.18 -5.38 -2.27
CA ASP A 89 -10.51 -5.03 -3.64
C ASP A 89 -10.95 -3.55 -3.71
N ALA A 90 -11.03 -3.00 -4.91
CA ALA A 90 -11.33 -1.58 -5.11
C ALA A 90 -12.70 -1.16 -4.55
N GLY A 91 -13.70 -2.05 -4.58
CA GLY A 91 -15.04 -1.77 -4.03
C GLY A 91 -14.97 -1.71 -2.50
N LEU A 92 -14.38 -2.73 -1.89
CA LEU A 92 -14.19 -2.80 -0.45
C LEU A 92 -13.36 -1.62 0.08
N VAL A 93 -12.27 -1.24 -0.59
CA VAL A 93 -11.44 -0.08 -0.20
C VAL A 93 -12.30 1.19 -0.23
N ARG A 94 -13.08 1.42 -1.29
CA ARG A 94 -13.96 2.58 -1.38
C ARG A 94 -14.97 2.62 -0.24
N ASP A 95 -15.61 1.49 0.07
CA ASP A 95 -16.59 1.39 1.14
C ASP A 95 -15.97 1.63 2.52
N VAL A 96 -14.82 1.00 2.80
CA VAL A 96 -14.09 1.18 4.06
C VAL A 96 -13.69 2.63 4.29
N LEU A 97 -13.16 3.29 3.27
CA LEU A 97 -12.74 4.68 3.39
C LEU A 97 -13.93 5.63 3.55
N THR A 98 -15.02 5.41 2.81
CA THR A 98 -16.24 6.22 2.91
C THR A 98 -16.90 6.08 4.29
N ASN A 99 -16.97 4.85 4.82
CA ASN A 99 -17.55 4.60 6.14
C ASN A 99 -16.63 5.01 7.29
N GLY A 100 -15.30 4.83 7.14
CA GLY A 100 -14.31 5.19 8.14
C GLY A 100 -14.03 6.69 8.23
N ALA A 101 -14.35 7.43 7.17
CA ALA A 101 -14.27 8.89 7.12
C ALA A 101 -15.56 9.46 6.52
N PRO A 102 -16.68 9.52 7.25
CA PRO A 102 -17.97 9.93 6.67
C PRO A 102 -18.01 11.43 6.25
N ASN A 103 -17.11 12.26 6.78
CA ASN A 103 -17.02 13.67 6.43
C ASN A 103 -15.96 13.89 5.33
N ASN A 104 -16.40 14.11 4.08
CA ASN A 104 -15.50 14.34 2.95
C ASN A 104 -14.53 15.53 3.13
N LYS A 105 -14.91 16.55 3.93
CA LYS A 105 -14.05 17.71 4.20
C LYS A 105 -12.78 17.33 4.98
N SER A 106 -12.79 16.22 5.72
CA SER A 106 -11.62 15.77 6.47
C SER A 106 -10.75 14.78 5.69
N TRP A 107 -11.14 14.37 4.49
CA TRP A 107 -10.45 13.31 3.75
C TRP A 107 -8.99 13.61 3.44
N GLY A 108 -8.63 14.88 3.24
CA GLY A 108 -7.24 15.30 3.00
C GLY A 108 -6.31 15.09 4.19
N GLU A 109 -6.84 15.08 5.42
CA GLU A 109 -6.04 14.91 6.65
C GLU A 109 -6.34 13.59 7.39
N THR A 110 -7.32 12.82 6.93
CA THR A 110 -7.63 11.51 7.51
C THR A 110 -6.71 10.46 6.89
N ALA A 111 -5.94 9.74 7.69
CA ALA A 111 -5.05 8.70 7.20
C ALA A 111 -5.81 7.47 6.71
N ALA A 112 -5.53 7.02 5.49
CA ALA A 112 -6.22 5.88 4.88
C ALA A 112 -5.76 4.52 5.45
N THR A 113 -4.45 4.36 5.67
CA THR A 113 -3.87 3.06 6.06
C THR A 113 -4.47 2.48 7.34
N PRO A 114 -4.66 3.25 8.44
CA PRO A 114 -5.27 2.71 9.66
C PRO A 114 -6.71 2.21 9.46
N LEU A 115 -7.50 2.89 8.61
CA LEU A 115 -8.86 2.46 8.28
C LEU A 115 -8.85 1.12 7.52
N LEU A 116 -7.96 0.99 6.53
CA LEU A 116 -7.82 -0.23 5.72
C LEU A 116 -7.30 -1.40 6.54
N VAL A 117 -6.29 -1.20 7.38
CA VAL A 117 -5.76 -2.26 8.27
C VAL A 117 -6.83 -2.70 9.27
N ASN A 118 -7.57 -1.77 9.86
CA ASN A 118 -8.66 -2.12 10.77
C ASN A 118 -9.76 -2.95 10.07
N ALA A 119 -10.12 -2.59 8.84
CA ALA A 119 -11.07 -3.35 8.05
C ALA A 119 -10.56 -4.75 7.71
N LEU A 120 -9.30 -4.88 7.30
CA LEU A 120 -8.66 -6.17 7.03
C LEU A 120 -8.73 -7.10 8.25
N VAL A 121 -8.30 -6.61 9.42
CA VAL A 121 -8.31 -7.35 10.68
C VAL A 121 -9.74 -7.75 11.08
N SER A 122 -10.69 -6.81 10.96
CA SER A 122 -12.09 -7.04 11.35
C SER A 122 -12.79 -8.05 10.44
N LEU A 123 -12.66 -7.90 9.12
CA LEU A 123 -13.32 -8.75 8.12
C LEU A 123 -12.74 -10.16 8.08
N ALA A 124 -11.43 -10.28 8.33
CA ALA A 124 -10.77 -11.57 8.49
C ALA A 124 -11.08 -12.24 9.85
N GLY A 125 -11.73 -11.54 10.78
CA GLY A 125 -12.07 -12.05 12.10
C GLY A 125 -10.83 -12.40 12.92
N CYS A 126 -9.82 -11.53 12.88
CA CYS A 126 -8.55 -11.71 13.56
C CYS A 126 -8.67 -11.48 15.08
N ARG A 127 -7.92 -12.27 15.87
CA ARG A 127 -7.82 -12.22 17.33
C ARG A 127 -6.41 -12.47 17.81
#